data_AF-F4G3F4-F1
#
_entry.id   AF-F4G3F4-F1
#
_cell.length_a   1.000
_cell.length_b   1.000
_cell.length_c   1.000
_cell.angle_alpha   90.00
_cell.angle_beta   90.00
_cell.angle_gamma   90.00
#
_symmetry.space_group_name_H-M   'P 1'
#
loop_
_entity.id
_entity.type
_entity.pdbx_description
1 polymer ?
#
loop_
_entity_poly.entity_id
_entity_poly.type
_entity_poly.pdbx_seq_one_letter_code
_entity_poly.pdbx_strand_id
1 'polypeptide(L)'
;MEPSEEIKALNTLKLSALIGIVYSVIDIIELIIFLYTGIFTISTQLSGLTFLSSPYVFALVAVSAIIVIAQVFLSWRGFRILRRLNIAKEGYTGSKMLLIASIIDFIVIYPFLEFYLIPKVLPILKQIQATNSDAVRLSSSALSSLLPLIASYFVLILIGGILGIVGLVLIVIQEFKLGSRYEEGSLKLGSILQIIPIVNLAAFVLLYVGFSSSMRKVGSSLPPVLAYQVGLGSLSPEGIAQFSLFSVRAIKITKLKLKVKDNVIENSKVIELNQGENRIVTDFGPLELQKGSYTLELTLENGEEVKVYLIY
;
A
#
# COMPACT_ATOMS: atom_id res chain seq x y z
N MET A 1 -3.40 19.10 -12.47
CA MET A 1 -2.86 18.21 -11.42
C MET A 1 -1.61 17.59 -12.03
N GLU A 2 -0.41 17.84 -11.51
CA GLU A 2 0.81 17.32 -12.15
C GLU A 2 0.96 15.82 -11.88
N PRO A 3 0.83 14.94 -12.90
CA PRO A 3 0.94 13.50 -12.72
C PRO A 3 2.32 13.09 -12.14
N SER A 4 3.33 13.93 -12.33
CA SER A 4 4.69 13.76 -11.83
C SER A 4 4.75 13.64 -10.29
N GLU A 5 4.00 14.46 -9.55
CA GLU A 5 4.03 14.45 -8.08
C GLU A 5 3.32 13.22 -7.50
N GLU A 6 2.20 12.82 -8.10
CA GLU A 6 1.46 11.62 -7.70
C GLU A 6 2.30 10.35 -7.93
N ILE A 7 2.95 10.23 -9.10
CA ILE A 7 3.88 9.12 -9.41
C ILE A 7 5.04 9.10 -8.40
N LYS A 8 5.63 10.25 -8.09
CA LYS A 8 6.71 10.36 -7.10
C LYS A 8 6.26 9.89 -5.71
N ALA A 9 5.04 10.23 -5.31
CA ALA A 9 4.48 9.82 -4.04
C ALA A 9 4.26 8.30 -4.00
N LEU A 10 3.64 7.73 -5.04
CA LEU A 10 3.40 6.29 -5.16
C LEU A 10 4.71 5.50 -5.22
N ASN A 11 5.74 6.02 -5.89
CA ASN A 11 7.07 5.41 -5.90
C ASN A 11 7.71 5.38 -4.50
N THR A 12 7.49 6.43 -3.70
CA THR A 12 7.98 6.49 -2.32
C THR A 12 7.27 5.46 -1.44
N LEU A 13 5.95 5.30 -1.60
CA LEU A 13 5.17 4.28 -0.91
C LEU A 13 5.53 2.85 -1.35
N LYS A 14 5.81 2.67 -2.65
CA LYS A 14 6.35 1.40 -3.18
C LYS A 14 7.68 1.05 -2.54
N LEU A 15 8.60 2.01 -2.42
CA LEU A 15 9.89 1.80 -1.75
C LEU A 15 9.69 1.47 -0.25
N SER A 16 8.76 2.16 0.42
CA SER A 16 8.35 1.81 1.79
C SER A 16 7.88 0.36 1.90
N ALA A 17 7.03 -0.10 0.98
CA ALA A 17 6.57 -1.49 0.96
C ALA A 17 7.73 -2.48 0.71
N LEU A 18 8.69 -2.14 -0.16
CA LEU A 18 9.88 -2.95 -0.38
C LEU A 18 10.72 -3.10 0.89
N ILE A 19 10.94 -2.01 1.64
CA ILE A 19 11.64 -2.09 2.95
C ILE A 19 10.80 -2.92 3.94
N GLY A 20 9.47 -2.80 3.89
CA GLY A 20 8.57 -3.63 4.69
C GLY A 20 8.73 -5.13 4.43
N ILE A 21 8.94 -5.55 3.17
CA ILE A 21 9.25 -6.95 2.82
C ILE A 21 10.54 -7.41 3.50
N VAL A 22 11.60 -6.59 3.43
CA VAL A 22 12.90 -6.90 4.07
C VAL A 22 12.73 -7.01 5.58
N TYR A 23 12.01 -6.07 6.20
CA TYR A 23 11.68 -6.10 7.62
C TYR A 23 10.95 -7.39 8.00
N SER A 24 9.89 -7.76 7.28
CA SER A 24 9.12 -8.98 7.60
C SER A 24 9.94 -10.26 7.52
N VAL A 25 10.95 -10.34 6.63
CA VAL A 25 11.86 -11.49 6.59
C VAL A 25 12.74 -11.53 7.85
N ILE A 26 13.27 -10.39 8.28
CA ILE A 26 14.09 -10.29 9.49
C ILE A 26 13.24 -10.61 10.73
N ASP A 27 12.03 -10.08 10.81
CA ASP A 27 11.06 -10.34 11.89
C ASP A 27 10.72 -11.83 12.01
N ILE A 28 10.57 -12.55 10.89
CA ILE A 28 10.40 -14.02 10.89
C ILE A 28 11.65 -14.72 11.45
N ILE A 29 12.85 -14.29 11.06
CA ILE A 29 14.10 -14.85 11.57
C ILE A 29 14.24 -14.60 13.08
N GLU A 30 13.95 -13.38 13.53
CA GLU A 30 13.89 -13.01 14.94
C GLU A 30 12.91 -13.91 15.70
N LEU A 31 11.69 -14.07 15.20
CA LEU A 31 10.69 -14.94 15.80
C LEU A 31 11.18 -16.39 15.93
N ILE A 32 11.82 -16.95 14.89
CA ILE A 32 12.40 -18.30 14.94
C ILE A 32 13.49 -18.40 16.02
N ILE A 33 14.38 -17.41 16.10
CA ILE A 33 15.44 -17.35 17.12
C ILE A 33 14.82 -17.25 18.53
N PHE A 34 13.83 -16.40 18.73
CA PHE A 34 13.12 -16.26 20.00
C PHE A 34 12.37 -17.53 20.39
N LEU A 35 11.72 -18.21 19.45
CA LEU A 35 11.04 -19.49 19.72
C LEU A 35 12.06 -20.59 20.07
N TYR A 36 13.14 -20.71 19.30
CA TYR A 36 14.19 -21.68 19.57
C TYR A 36 14.83 -21.47 20.95
N THR A 37 15.16 -20.23 21.28
CA THR A 37 15.77 -19.88 22.57
C THR A 37 14.78 -19.99 23.72
N GLY A 38 13.52 -19.63 23.52
CA GLY A 38 12.45 -19.82 24.51
C GLY A 38 12.27 -21.29 24.86
N ILE A 39 12.16 -22.17 23.86
CA ILE A 39 12.05 -23.63 24.07
C ILE A 39 13.28 -24.18 24.80
N PHE A 40 14.48 -23.76 24.40
CA PHE A 40 15.74 -24.18 25.05
C PHE A 40 15.88 -23.64 26.49
N THR A 41 15.30 -22.48 26.78
CA THR A 41 15.30 -21.90 28.12
C THR A 41 14.41 -22.68 29.08
N ILE A 42 13.23 -23.10 28.60
CA ILE A 42 12.30 -23.92 29.39
C ILE A 42 12.97 -25.24 29.79
N SER A 43 13.83 -25.81 28.93
CA SER A 43 14.52 -27.06 29.22
C SER A 43 15.75 -26.91 30.14
N THR A 44 16.36 -25.72 30.23
CA THR A 44 17.62 -25.49 30.99
C THR A 44 17.48 -24.52 32.18
N GLN A 45 16.26 -24.04 32.43
CA GLN A 45 15.82 -23.19 33.55
C GLN A 45 16.54 -21.85 33.81
N LEU A 46 17.61 -21.45 33.09
CA LEU A 46 18.29 -20.16 33.37
C LEU A 46 18.91 -19.44 32.15
N SER A 47 19.01 -20.08 30.98
CA SER A 47 19.80 -19.55 29.86
C SER A 47 19.10 -18.48 29.01
N GLY A 48 17.78 -18.31 29.14
CA GLY A 48 17.02 -17.45 28.22
C GLY A 48 17.19 -15.97 28.44
N LEU A 49 17.11 -15.51 29.68
CA LEU A 49 17.30 -14.09 29.99
C LEU A 49 18.73 -13.62 29.69
N THR A 50 19.73 -14.51 29.85
CA THR A 50 21.11 -14.24 29.42
C THR A 50 21.26 -14.23 27.90
N PHE A 51 20.43 -14.98 27.17
CA PHE A 51 20.41 -14.92 25.71
C PHE A 51 19.76 -13.62 25.21
N LEU A 52 18.66 -13.17 25.83
CA LEU A 52 18.00 -11.90 25.47
C LEU A 52 18.93 -10.70 25.62
N SER A 53 19.83 -10.76 26.61
CA SER A 53 20.86 -9.73 26.87
C SER A 53 22.18 -9.93 26.11
N SER A 54 22.18 -10.84 25.14
CA SER A 54 23.33 -11.06 24.28
C SER A 54 23.55 -9.86 23.35
N PRO A 55 24.80 -9.42 23.12
CA PRO A 55 25.09 -8.34 22.18
C PRO A 55 24.61 -8.64 20.75
N TYR A 56 24.47 -9.92 20.39
CA TYR A 56 23.93 -10.34 19.09
C TYR A 56 22.42 -10.07 18.96
N VAL A 57 21.65 -10.34 20.02
CA VAL A 57 20.20 -10.06 20.04
C VAL A 57 19.99 -8.55 20.02
N PHE A 58 20.78 -7.80 20.79
CA PHE A 58 20.75 -6.34 20.75
C PHE A 58 21.03 -5.77 19.37
N ALA A 59 22.09 -6.25 18.71
CA ALA A 59 22.43 -5.81 17.35
C ALA A 59 21.31 -6.13 16.35
N LEU A 60 20.70 -7.31 16.47
CA LEU A 60 19.60 -7.75 15.61
C LEU A 60 18.36 -6.84 15.77
N VAL A 61 17.92 -6.62 17.02
CA VAL A 61 16.79 -5.72 17.33
C VAL A 61 17.08 -4.28 16.86
N ALA A 62 18.31 -3.80 17.03
CA ALA A 62 18.70 -2.47 16.57
C ALA A 62 18.63 -2.34 15.04
N VAL A 63 19.07 -3.35 14.29
CA VAL A 63 18.95 -3.39 12.84
C VAL A 63 17.48 -3.38 12.42
N SER A 64 16.64 -4.21 13.05
CA SER A 64 15.20 -4.25 12.78
C SER A 64 14.52 -2.92 13.05
N ALA A 65 14.82 -2.27 14.18
CA ALA A 65 14.29 -0.96 14.51
C ALA A 65 14.68 0.12 13.49
N ILE A 66 15.94 0.13 13.02
CA ILE A 66 16.40 1.06 11.98
C ILE A 66 15.61 0.84 10.69
N ILE A 67 15.37 -0.41 10.30
CA ILE A 67 14.62 -0.76 9.09
C ILE A 67 13.15 -0.33 9.21
N VAL A 68 12.50 -0.55 10.36
CA VAL A 68 11.13 -0.08 10.62
C VAL A 68 11.06 1.44 10.55
N ILE A 69 11.96 2.15 11.23
CA ILE A 69 12.00 3.61 11.20
C ILE A 69 12.18 4.12 9.77
N ALA A 70 13.06 3.50 8.98
CA ALA A 70 13.26 3.86 7.58
C ALA A 70 12.00 3.60 6.73
N GLN A 71 11.35 2.45 6.91
CA GLN A 71 10.10 2.09 6.24
C GLN A 71 8.99 3.11 6.55
N VAL A 72 8.72 3.37 7.83
CA VAL A 72 7.68 4.32 8.26
C VAL A 72 8.03 5.75 7.82
N PHE A 73 9.30 6.14 7.82
CA PHE A 73 9.74 7.44 7.34
C PHE A 73 9.47 7.63 5.83
N LEU A 74 9.71 6.60 5.01
CA LEU A 74 9.35 6.63 3.59
C LEU A 74 7.84 6.70 3.39
N SER A 75 7.07 5.92 4.16
CA SER A 75 5.61 6.01 4.16
C SER A 75 5.13 7.44 4.45
N TRP A 76 5.67 8.07 5.50
CA TRP A 76 5.40 9.46 5.86
C TRP A 76 5.75 10.44 4.73
N ARG A 77 6.89 10.27 4.06
CA ARG A 77 7.26 11.11 2.91
C ARG A 77 6.28 10.95 1.75
N GLY A 78 5.88 9.72 1.41
CA GLY A 78 4.91 9.43 0.36
C GLY A 78 3.56 10.09 0.65
N PHE A 79 3.02 9.86 1.85
CA PHE A 79 1.76 10.48 2.27
C PHE A 79 1.84 12.00 2.40
N ARG A 80 2.99 12.57 2.79
CA ARG A 80 3.18 14.03 2.81
C ARG A 80 2.99 14.65 1.43
N ILE A 81 3.41 13.97 0.36
CA ILE A 81 3.21 14.44 -1.02
C ILE A 81 1.73 14.30 -1.39
N LEU A 82 1.13 13.12 -1.19
CA LEU A 82 -0.30 12.90 -1.48
C LEU A 82 -1.24 13.83 -0.70
N ARG A 83 -0.85 14.26 0.50
CA ARG A 83 -1.59 15.25 1.29
C ARG A 83 -1.62 16.62 0.61
N ARG A 84 -0.52 17.06 -0.01
CA ARG A 84 -0.48 18.34 -0.77
C ARG A 84 -1.42 18.29 -1.97
N LEU A 85 -1.61 17.10 -2.55
CA LEU A 85 -2.53 16.82 -3.63
C LEU A 85 -3.99 16.59 -3.17
N ASN A 86 -4.29 16.73 -1.87
CA ASN A 86 -5.60 16.48 -1.28
C ASN A 86 -6.15 15.05 -1.50
N ILE A 87 -5.27 14.05 -1.64
CA ILE A 87 -5.64 12.65 -1.89
C ILE A 87 -5.67 11.83 -0.59
N ALA A 88 -4.73 12.10 0.32
CA ALA A 88 -4.43 11.20 1.43
C ALA A 88 -4.05 11.93 2.73
N LYS A 89 -5.02 12.58 3.39
CA LYS A 89 -4.75 13.35 4.62
C LYS A 89 -4.50 12.46 5.82
N GLU A 90 -5.27 11.39 5.94
CA GLU A 90 -5.27 10.49 7.09
C GLU A 90 -3.99 9.65 7.15
N GLY A 91 -3.50 9.16 6.01
CA GLY A 91 -2.24 8.41 5.95
C GLY A 91 -1.03 9.24 6.37
N TYR A 92 -1.03 10.56 6.16
CA TYR A 92 0.03 11.43 6.66
C TYR A 92 0.03 11.49 8.20
N THR A 93 -1.14 11.62 8.81
CA THR A 93 -1.27 11.61 10.27
C THR A 93 -0.88 10.26 10.83
N GLY A 94 -1.36 9.16 10.22
CA GLY A 94 -1.06 7.80 10.62
C GLY A 94 0.44 7.47 10.59
N SER A 95 1.09 7.75 9.46
CA SER A 95 2.54 7.56 9.30
C SER A 95 3.38 8.43 10.25
N LYS A 96 2.93 9.65 10.56
CA LYS A 96 3.60 10.47 11.58
C LYS A 96 3.46 9.89 12.98
N MET A 97 2.28 9.39 13.37
CA MET A 97 2.06 8.74 14.66
C MET A 97 2.89 7.46 14.78
N LEU A 98 2.89 6.63 13.73
CA LEU A 98 3.66 5.40 13.69
C LEU A 98 5.17 5.66 13.75
N LEU A 99 5.65 6.75 13.13
CA LEU A 99 7.05 7.14 13.20
C LEU A 99 7.44 7.53 14.63
N ILE A 100 6.60 8.32 15.30
CA ILE A 100 6.82 8.71 16.70
C ILE A 100 6.80 7.46 17.60
N ALA A 101 5.84 6.57 17.42
CA ALA A 101 5.76 5.30 18.16
C ALA A 101 7.04 4.46 17.97
N SER A 102 7.50 4.29 16.72
CA SER A 102 8.71 3.52 16.40
C SER A 102 9.97 4.12 17.06
N ILE A 103 10.06 5.45 17.13
CA ILE A 103 11.15 6.15 17.80
C ILE A 103 11.07 5.97 19.32
N ILE A 104 9.88 6.08 19.91
CA ILE A 104 9.68 5.86 21.35
C ILE A 104 10.03 4.41 21.71
N ASP A 105 9.54 3.44 20.95
CA ASP A 105 9.80 2.02 21.17
C ASP A 105 11.31 1.74 21.14
N PHE A 106 12.03 2.27 20.14
CA PHE A 106 13.46 2.00 20.00
C PHE A 106 14.38 2.81 20.92
N ILE A 107 14.09 4.10 21.16
CA ILE A 107 14.99 4.98 21.93
C ILE A 107 14.66 4.95 23.42
N VAL A 108 13.39 4.74 23.78
CA VAL A 108 12.93 4.83 25.17
C VAL A 108 12.65 3.44 25.72
N ILE A 109 11.74 2.69 25.10
CA ILE A 109 11.23 1.43 25.66
C ILE A 109 12.31 0.35 25.66
N TYR A 110 12.96 0.13 24.52
CA TYR A 110 13.94 -0.93 24.37
C TYR A 110 15.20 -0.72 25.24
N PRO A 111 15.85 0.46 25.28
CA PRO A 111 16.96 0.73 26.19
C PRO A 111 16.56 0.67 27.67
N PHE A 112 15.35 1.09 28.02
CA PHE A 112 14.85 0.95 29.39
C PHE A 112 14.70 -0.53 29.77
N LEU A 113 14.18 -1.36 28.88
CA LEU A 113 14.12 -2.81 29.09
C LEU A 113 15.52 -3.40 29.28
N GLU A 114 16.42 -3.13 28.33
CA GLU A 114 17.71 -3.81 28.20
C GLU A 114 18.74 -3.33 29.24
N PHE A 115 18.91 -2.02 29.40
CA PHE A 115 19.97 -1.46 30.25
C PHE A 115 19.50 -1.21 31.68
N TYR A 116 18.20 -1.21 31.94
CA TYR A 116 17.68 -0.82 33.24
C TYR A 116 16.82 -1.90 33.91
N LEU A 117 15.81 -2.45 33.21
CA LEU A 117 14.92 -3.45 33.81
C LEU A 117 15.58 -4.83 33.93
N ILE A 118 16.13 -5.37 32.83
CA ILE A 118 16.74 -6.72 32.81
C ILE A 118 17.89 -6.84 33.83
N PRO A 119 18.86 -5.92 33.92
CA PRO A 119 19.96 -6.03 34.89
C PRO A 119 19.51 -6.01 36.34
N LYS A 120 18.35 -5.40 36.65
CA LYS A 120 17.76 -5.36 37.99
C LYS A 120 16.93 -6.61 38.31
N VAL A 121 16.19 -7.12 37.33
CA VAL A 121 15.33 -8.30 37.51
C VAL A 121 16.15 -9.59 37.52
N LEU A 122 17.20 -9.70 36.69
CA LEU A 122 17.95 -10.94 36.50
C LEU A 122 18.62 -11.47 37.79
N PRO A 123 19.30 -10.66 38.63
CA PRO A 123 19.88 -11.14 39.89
C PRO A 123 18.83 -11.65 40.87
N ILE A 124 17.67 -10.98 40.93
CA ILE A 124 16.55 -11.38 41.80
C ILE A 124 16.03 -12.74 41.35
N LEU A 125 15.81 -12.95 40.05
CA LEU A 125 15.39 -14.25 39.52
C LEU A 125 16.40 -15.37 39.81
N LYS A 126 17.71 -15.10 39.66
CA LYS A 126 18.76 -16.06 40.02
C LYS A 126 18.75 -16.42 41.51
N GLN A 127 18.51 -15.44 42.38
CA GLN A 127 18.43 -15.66 43.83
C GLN A 127 17.20 -16.51 44.21
N ILE A 128 16.05 -16.26 43.57
CA ILE A 128 14.83 -17.05 43.76
C ILE A 128 15.09 -18.53 43.43
N GLN A 129 15.76 -18.77 42.31
CA GLN A 129 16.02 -20.13 41.84
C GLN A 129 17.10 -20.87 42.62
N ALA A 130 18.12 -20.16 43.13
CA ALA A 130 19.13 -20.76 43.99
C ALA A 130 18.57 -21.19 45.36
N THR A 131 17.46 -20.60 45.79
CA THR A 131 16.82 -20.90 47.08
C THR A 131 15.85 -22.07 46.92
N ASN A 132 16.38 -23.29 46.78
CA ASN A 132 15.56 -24.50 46.75
C ASN A 132 14.84 -24.70 48.12
N SER A 133 13.52 -24.84 48.07
CA SER A 133 12.61 -25.41 49.09
C SER A 133 12.17 -24.64 50.35
N ASP A 134 12.82 -23.56 50.81
CA ASP A 134 12.25 -22.70 51.90
C ASP A 134 11.58 -21.42 51.36
N ALA A 135 11.07 -21.55 50.14
CA ALA A 135 10.61 -20.51 49.23
C ALA A 135 9.25 -19.90 49.62
N VAL A 136 9.21 -18.99 50.60
CA VAL A 136 8.11 -18.00 50.73
C VAL A 136 8.60 -16.63 51.20
N ARG A 137 9.76 -16.53 51.87
CA ARG A 137 10.33 -15.24 52.30
C ARG A 137 11.23 -14.59 51.25
N LEU A 138 10.83 -14.74 49.99
CA LEU A 138 11.25 -13.84 48.92
C LEU A 138 11.00 -12.43 49.44
N SER A 139 12.08 -11.73 49.80
CA SER A 139 12.01 -10.53 50.61
C SER A 139 11.02 -9.57 49.96
N SER A 140 9.89 -9.30 50.62
CA SER A 140 8.86 -8.37 50.15
C SER A 140 9.46 -7.04 49.68
N SER A 141 10.63 -6.67 50.22
CA SER A 141 11.48 -5.58 49.77
C SER A 141 11.91 -5.67 48.29
N ALA A 142 12.44 -6.79 47.82
CA ALA A 142 12.88 -6.97 46.43
C ALA A 142 11.70 -6.81 45.45
N LEU A 143 10.56 -7.46 45.74
CA LEU A 143 9.35 -7.35 44.93
C LEU A 143 8.81 -5.91 44.94
N SER A 144 8.80 -5.25 46.11
CA SER A 144 8.34 -3.87 46.25
C SER A 144 9.19 -2.87 45.48
N SER A 145 10.49 -3.15 45.30
CA SER A 145 11.40 -2.31 44.51
C SER A 145 11.25 -2.49 43.00
N LEU A 146 10.80 -3.67 42.55
CA LEU A 146 10.56 -3.97 41.14
C LEU A 146 9.20 -3.48 40.65
N LEU A 147 8.18 -3.49 41.51
CA LEU A 147 6.81 -3.18 41.12
C LEU A 147 6.67 -1.79 40.45
N PRO A 148 7.27 -0.70 40.97
CA PRO A 148 7.23 0.60 40.30
C PRO A 148 7.92 0.59 38.94
N LEU A 149 9.00 -0.18 38.79
CA LEU A 149 9.75 -0.28 37.54
C LEU A 149 8.93 -1.00 36.46
N ILE A 150 8.33 -2.14 36.82
CA ILE A 150 7.44 -2.89 35.93
C ILE A 150 6.22 -2.04 35.55
N ALA A 151 5.62 -1.32 36.52
CA ALA A 151 4.51 -0.42 36.27
C ALA A 151 4.90 0.70 35.30
N SER A 152 6.06 1.35 35.50
CA SER A 152 6.55 2.41 34.60
C SER A 152 6.79 1.89 33.18
N TYR A 153 7.36 0.70 33.05
CA TYR A 153 7.59 0.04 31.76
C TYR A 153 6.28 -0.27 31.03
N PHE A 154 5.28 -0.77 31.77
CA PHE A 154 3.96 -1.07 31.21
C PHE A 154 3.24 0.18 30.69
N VAL A 155 3.35 1.29 31.41
CA VAL A 155 2.82 2.59 30.96
C VAL A 155 3.49 3.04 29.66
N LEU A 156 4.81 2.89 29.54
CA LEU A 156 5.53 3.24 28.31
C LEU A 156 5.08 2.39 27.12
N ILE A 157 4.95 1.07 27.31
CA ILE A 157 4.42 0.16 26.28
C ILE A 157 3.01 0.54 25.86
N LEU A 158 2.13 0.89 26.82
CA LEU A 158 0.78 1.31 26.50
C LEU A 158 0.76 2.56 25.62
N ILE A 159 1.59 3.56 25.93
CA ILE A 159 1.66 4.80 25.14
C ILE A 159 2.17 4.50 23.73
N GLY A 160 3.30 3.79 23.60
CA GLY A 160 3.86 3.40 22.31
C GLY A 160 2.89 2.55 21.49
N GLY A 161 2.31 1.53 22.11
CA GLY A 161 1.35 0.61 21.50
C GLY A 161 0.06 1.30 21.02
N ILE A 162 -0.54 2.17 21.81
CA ILE A 162 -1.75 2.92 21.40
C ILE A 162 -1.43 3.83 20.21
N LEU A 163 -0.32 4.57 20.26
CA LEU A 163 0.11 5.43 19.15
C LEU A 163 0.40 4.61 17.88
N GLY A 164 1.05 3.46 18.04
CA GLY A 164 1.35 2.54 16.95
C GLY A 164 0.09 1.98 16.30
N ILE A 165 -0.87 1.48 17.09
CA ILE A 165 -2.13 0.93 16.58
C ILE A 165 -2.95 2.00 15.86
N VAL A 166 -3.12 3.18 16.47
CA VAL A 166 -3.87 4.28 15.83
C VAL A 166 -3.17 4.73 14.54
N GLY A 167 -1.84 4.83 14.57
CA GLY A 167 -1.04 5.16 13.39
C GLY A 167 -1.22 4.16 12.25
N LEU A 168 -1.14 2.86 12.56
CA LEU A 168 -1.31 1.77 11.61
C LEU A 168 -2.72 1.77 11.00
N VAL A 169 -3.77 1.87 11.82
CA VAL A 169 -5.16 1.89 11.33
C VAL A 169 -5.39 3.05 10.34
N LEU A 170 -4.86 4.24 10.63
CA LEU A 170 -4.97 5.38 9.73
C LEU A 170 -4.23 5.17 8.39
N ILE A 171 -3.07 4.50 8.42
CA ILE A 171 -2.36 4.11 7.19
C ILE A 171 -3.20 3.11 6.40
N VAL A 172 -3.72 2.06 7.04
CA VAL A 172 -4.52 1.01 6.39
C VAL A 172 -5.75 1.59 5.71
N ILE A 173 -6.51 2.46 6.42
CA ILE A 173 -7.68 3.14 5.84
C ILE A 173 -7.26 3.94 4.60
N GLN A 174 -6.13 4.64 4.67
CA GLN A 174 -5.68 5.47 3.57
C GLN A 174 -5.19 4.67 2.37
N GLU A 175 -4.43 3.59 2.60
CA GLU A 175 -4.02 2.67 1.55
C GLU A 175 -5.24 2.03 0.90
N PHE A 176 -6.22 1.57 1.67
CA PHE A 176 -7.48 1.04 1.13
C PHE A 176 -8.20 2.06 0.23
N LYS A 177 -8.27 3.34 0.65
CA LYS A 177 -8.82 4.43 -0.16
C LYS A 177 -8.04 4.63 -1.46
N LEU A 178 -6.70 4.58 -1.42
CA LEU A 178 -5.88 4.63 -2.63
C LEU A 178 -6.16 3.45 -3.56
N GLY A 179 -6.36 2.25 -3.01
CA GLY A 179 -6.68 1.06 -3.78
C GLY A 179 -8.04 1.18 -4.47
N SER A 180 -8.99 1.88 -3.83
CA SER A 180 -10.26 2.23 -4.46
C SER A 180 -10.10 3.29 -5.55
N ARG A 181 -9.27 4.31 -5.32
CA ARG A 181 -9.00 5.38 -6.29
C ARG A 181 -8.35 4.86 -7.58
N TYR A 182 -7.43 3.90 -7.48
CA TYR A 182 -6.70 3.36 -8.63
C TYR A 182 -7.26 2.04 -9.15
N GLU A 183 -8.37 1.54 -8.58
CA GLU A 183 -8.95 0.23 -8.90
C GLU A 183 -7.93 -0.91 -8.80
N GLU A 184 -7.17 -0.92 -7.70
CA GLU A 184 -6.12 -1.91 -7.43
C GLU A 184 -6.50 -2.80 -6.26
N GLY A 185 -6.97 -4.02 -6.58
CA GLY A 185 -7.37 -5.02 -5.59
C GLY A 185 -6.22 -5.44 -4.67
N SER A 186 -5.00 -5.57 -5.20
CA SER A 186 -3.81 -5.90 -4.40
C SER A 186 -3.52 -4.85 -3.33
N LEU A 187 -3.74 -3.58 -3.63
CA LEU A 187 -3.51 -2.51 -2.66
C LEU A 187 -4.55 -2.54 -1.53
N LYS A 188 -5.82 -2.81 -1.86
CA LYS A 188 -6.89 -3.00 -0.87
C LYS A 188 -6.60 -4.19 0.04
N LEU A 189 -6.34 -5.35 -0.55
CA LEU A 189 -6.08 -6.57 0.22
C LEU A 189 -4.80 -6.44 1.05
N GLY A 190 -3.73 -5.92 0.46
CA GLY A 190 -2.46 -5.68 1.13
C GLY A 190 -2.62 -4.77 2.34
N SER A 191 -3.41 -3.69 2.24
CA SER A 191 -3.65 -2.79 3.38
C SER A 191 -4.34 -3.50 4.55
N ILE A 192 -5.32 -4.36 4.29
CA ILE A 192 -6.04 -5.09 5.37
C ILE A 192 -5.11 -6.10 6.04
N LEU A 193 -4.30 -6.81 5.25
CA LEU A 193 -3.41 -7.85 5.77
C LEU A 193 -2.29 -7.31 6.66
N GLN A 194 -1.91 -6.03 6.54
CA GLN A 194 -0.89 -5.42 7.43
C GLN A 194 -1.28 -5.49 8.92
N ILE A 195 -2.57 -5.56 9.23
CA ILE A 195 -3.06 -5.61 10.62
C ILE A 195 -2.70 -6.93 11.30
N ILE A 196 -2.55 -8.01 10.53
CA ILE A 196 -2.35 -9.37 11.05
C ILE A 196 -0.85 -9.69 11.00
N PRO A 197 -0.15 -9.79 12.15
CA PRO A 197 1.31 -9.89 12.19
C PRO A 197 1.89 -11.05 11.37
N ILE A 198 1.23 -12.22 11.40
CA ILE A 198 1.73 -13.45 10.78
C ILE A 198 1.72 -13.39 9.25
N VAL A 199 0.87 -12.55 8.65
CA VAL A 199 0.73 -12.41 7.19
C VAL A 199 1.30 -11.10 6.66
N ASN A 200 2.05 -10.38 7.49
CA ASN A 200 2.58 -9.06 7.17
C ASN A 200 3.52 -9.08 5.94
N LEU A 201 4.27 -10.18 5.75
CA LEU A 201 5.09 -10.38 4.55
C LEU A 201 4.23 -10.34 3.27
N ALA A 202 3.11 -11.07 3.25
CA ALA A 202 2.20 -11.07 2.11
C ALA A 202 1.55 -9.69 1.91
N ALA A 203 1.23 -8.99 3.01
CA ALA A 203 0.70 -7.63 2.97
C ALA A 203 1.63 -6.66 2.22
N PHE A 204 2.92 -6.63 2.60
CA PHE A 204 3.89 -5.74 1.95
C PHE A 204 4.17 -6.12 0.49
N VAL A 205 4.17 -7.40 0.14
CA VAL A 205 4.26 -7.85 -1.26
C VAL A 205 3.09 -7.32 -2.08
N LEU A 206 1.86 -7.47 -1.58
CA LEU A 206 0.66 -6.99 -2.27
C LEU A 206 0.64 -5.47 -2.42
N LEU A 207 1.11 -4.74 -1.42
CA LEU A 207 1.24 -3.28 -1.49
C LEU A 207 2.30 -2.85 -2.49
N TYR A 208 3.45 -3.52 -2.52
CA TYR A 208 4.48 -3.25 -3.51
C TYR A 208 3.95 -3.41 -4.95
N VAL A 209 3.24 -4.51 -5.21
CA VAL A 209 2.60 -4.77 -6.51
C VAL A 209 1.50 -3.73 -6.79
N GLY A 210 0.65 -3.45 -5.80
CA GLY A 210 -0.44 -2.49 -5.90
C GLY A 210 0.05 -1.08 -6.24
N PHE A 211 1.02 -0.55 -5.50
CA PHE A 211 1.62 0.76 -5.80
C PHE A 211 2.29 0.79 -7.17
N SER A 212 2.99 -0.29 -7.55
CA SER A 212 3.61 -0.37 -8.89
C SER A 212 2.58 -0.36 -10.01
N SER A 213 1.41 -0.97 -9.81
CA SER A 213 0.32 -0.95 -10.79
C SER A 213 -0.39 0.40 -10.83
N SER A 214 -0.67 1.01 -9.67
CA SER A 214 -1.20 2.38 -9.58
C SER A 214 -0.29 3.39 -10.30
N MET A 215 1.05 3.28 -10.12
CA MET A 215 2.01 4.12 -10.84
C MET A 215 1.89 3.97 -12.35
N ARG A 216 1.76 2.74 -12.86
CA ARG A 216 1.57 2.50 -14.29
C ARG A 216 0.29 3.13 -14.77
N LYS A 217 -0.82 3.04 -14.03
CA LYS A 217 -2.11 3.67 -14.39
C LYS A 217 -2.04 5.20 -14.41
N VAL A 218 -1.38 5.81 -13.42
CA VAL A 218 -1.19 7.27 -13.38
C VAL A 218 -0.26 7.74 -14.50
N GLY A 219 0.87 7.04 -14.69
CA GLY A 219 1.88 7.36 -15.69
C GLY A 219 1.52 6.95 -17.12
N SER A 220 0.60 6.00 -17.31
CA SER A 220 0.18 5.58 -18.63
C SER A 220 -0.61 6.67 -19.32
N SER A 221 -1.28 7.58 -18.58
CA SER A 221 -1.96 8.79 -19.06
C SER A 221 -2.75 8.67 -20.38
N LEU A 222 -3.03 7.46 -20.85
CA LEU A 222 -4.20 7.16 -21.64
C LEU A 222 -5.33 7.40 -20.63
N PRO A 223 -6.21 8.38 -20.88
CA PRO A 223 -7.41 8.54 -20.09
C PRO A 223 -8.06 7.16 -19.90
N PRO A 224 -8.72 6.87 -18.77
CA PRO A 224 -9.62 5.72 -18.72
C PRO A 224 -10.50 5.83 -19.96
N VAL A 225 -10.38 4.86 -20.88
CA VAL A 225 -10.98 4.96 -22.22
C VAL A 225 -12.46 5.23 -22.01
N LEU A 226 -12.88 6.46 -22.25
CA LEU A 226 -14.21 6.91 -21.81
C LEU A 226 -15.29 6.27 -22.68
N ALA A 227 -14.93 5.92 -23.91
CA ALA A 227 -15.75 5.17 -24.82
C ALA A 227 -14.94 4.13 -25.60
N TYR A 228 -15.45 2.90 -25.72
CA TYR A 228 -14.85 1.85 -26.53
C TYR A 228 -15.89 1.16 -27.40
N GLN A 229 -15.45 0.56 -28.51
CA GLN A 229 -16.34 -0.11 -29.45
C GLN A 229 -16.89 -1.43 -28.88
N VAL A 230 -18.20 -1.65 -29.07
CA VAL A 230 -18.87 -2.92 -28.80
C VAL A 230 -19.25 -3.57 -30.12
N GLY A 231 -18.65 -4.73 -30.41
CA GLY A 231 -18.87 -5.45 -31.67
C GLY A 231 -18.21 -4.79 -32.88
N LEU A 232 -18.48 -5.32 -34.08
CA LEU A 232 -18.00 -4.77 -35.34
C LEU A 232 -19.03 -3.80 -35.90
N GLY A 233 -18.57 -2.68 -36.45
CA GLY A 233 -19.44 -1.76 -37.18
C GLY A 233 -19.57 -2.13 -38.65
N SER A 234 -20.57 -1.56 -39.32
CA SER A 234 -20.76 -1.66 -40.76
C SER A 234 -20.59 -0.31 -41.43
N LEU A 235 -20.14 -0.32 -42.69
CA LEU A 235 -20.06 0.85 -43.56
C LEU A 235 -20.74 0.52 -44.89
N SER A 236 -21.67 1.35 -45.35
CA SER A 236 -22.38 1.14 -46.63
C SER A 236 -21.75 1.92 -47.80
N PRO A 237 -22.03 1.56 -49.07
CA PRO A 237 -21.57 2.32 -50.25
C PRO A 237 -22.07 3.77 -50.26
N GLU A 238 -23.21 4.03 -49.65
CA GLU A 238 -23.79 5.38 -49.50
C GLU A 238 -23.05 6.21 -48.43
N GLY A 239 -22.06 5.63 -47.74
CA GLY A 239 -21.28 6.30 -46.70
C GLY A 239 -21.88 6.23 -45.30
N ILE A 240 -22.88 5.37 -45.09
CA ILE A 240 -23.54 5.24 -43.80
C ILE A 240 -22.72 4.28 -42.92
N ALA A 241 -22.13 4.80 -41.86
CA ALA A 241 -21.44 4.02 -40.84
C ALA A 241 -22.38 3.75 -39.65
N GLN A 242 -22.51 2.47 -39.26
CA GLN A 242 -23.27 2.04 -38.08
C GLN A 242 -22.37 1.26 -37.13
N PHE A 243 -22.31 1.67 -35.86
CA PHE A 243 -21.49 0.99 -34.85
C PHE A 243 -22.02 1.25 -33.45
N SER A 244 -21.64 0.40 -32.48
CA SER A 244 -21.96 0.59 -31.07
C SER A 244 -20.73 1.02 -30.27
N LEU A 245 -20.88 1.99 -29.38
CA LEU A 245 -19.89 2.37 -28.39
C LEU A 245 -20.46 2.19 -26.98
N PHE A 246 -19.68 1.61 -26.07
CA PHE A 246 -19.96 1.70 -24.65
C PHE A 246 -19.28 2.92 -24.07
N SER A 247 -19.99 3.78 -23.35
CA SER A 247 -19.44 4.95 -22.66
C SER A 247 -19.59 4.85 -21.15
N VAL A 248 -18.54 5.17 -20.41
CA VAL A 248 -18.52 5.11 -18.94
C VAL A 248 -19.32 6.26 -18.31
N ARG A 249 -19.48 7.39 -19.02
CA ARG A 249 -20.24 8.56 -18.60
C ARG A 249 -20.84 9.30 -19.79
N ALA A 250 -21.71 10.27 -19.55
CA ALA A 250 -22.17 11.15 -20.61
C ALA A 250 -21.00 11.98 -21.18
N ILE A 251 -20.81 11.95 -22.50
CA ILE A 251 -19.76 12.69 -23.22
C ILE A 251 -20.16 12.90 -24.68
N LYS A 252 -19.57 13.89 -25.36
CA LYS A 252 -19.85 14.15 -26.78
C LYS A 252 -18.70 13.70 -27.67
N ILE A 253 -19.02 13.14 -28.83
CA ILE A 253 -18.11 13.04 -29.97
C ILE A 253 -18.15 14.38 -30.69
N THR A 254 -16.99 15.02 -30.87
CA THR A 254 -16.85 16.32 -31.51
C THR A 254 -16.32 16.22 -32.94
N LYS A 255 -15.60 15.14 -33.26
CA LYS A 255 -15.03 14.91 -34.58
C LYS A 255 -15.04 13.44 -34.97
N LEU A 256 -15.31 13.15 -36.22
CA LEU A 256 -15.21 11.83 -36.83
C LEU A 256 -14.32 11.91 -38.07
N LYS A 257 -13.37 10.99 -38.24
CA LYS A 257 -12.49 10.89 -39.41
C LYS A 257 -12.48 9.47 -39.95
N LEU A 258 -13.05 9.28 -41.13
CA LEU A 258 -13.01 8.00 -41.82
C LEU A 258 -11.79 7.94 -42.74
N LYS A 259 -10.95 6.93 -42.57
CA LYS A 259 -9.81 6.68 -43.48
C LYS A 259 -10.25 5.72 -44.59
N VAL A 260 -10.27 6.21 -45.83
CA VAL A 260 -10.62 5.45 -47.04
C VAL A 260 -9.46 5.55 -48.02
N LYS A 261 -8.64 4.48 -48.13
CA LYS A 261 -7.38 4.49 -48.90
C LYS A 261 -6.47 5.67 -48.48
N ASP A 262 -6.12 6.54 -49.43
CA ASP A 262 -5.27 7.73 -49.21
C ASP A 262 -6.08 8.98 -48.79
N ASN A 263 -7.42 8.88 -48.76
CA ASN A 263 -8.29 10.00 -48.41
C ASN A 263 -8.77 9.89 -46.95
N VAL A 264 -8.86 11.05 -46.29
CA VAL A 264 -9.45 11.21 -44.96
C VAL A 264 -10.70 12.05 -45.11
N ILE A 265 -11.85 11.49 -44.76
CA ILE A 265 -13.14 12.17 -44.82
C ILE A 265 -13.53 12.56 -43.40
N GLU A 266 -13.72 13.85 -43.16
CA GLU A 266 -14.05 14.37 -41.83
C GLU A 266 -15.55 14.70 -41.74
N ASN A 267 -16.16 14.32 -40.63
CA ASN A 267 -17.50 14.74 -40.25
C ASN A 267 -17.43 15.38 -38.85
N SER A 268 -17.87 16.63 -38.74
CA SER A 268 -17.83 17.40 -37.48
C SER A 268 -19.19 17.43 -36.77
N LYS A 269 -20.09 16.48 -37.07
CA LYS A 269 -21.36 16.35 -36.38
C LYS A 269 -21.13 15.98 -34.92
N VAL A 270 -21.66 16.79 -34.02
CA VAL A 270 -21.62 16.51 -32.59
C VAL A 270 -22.62 15.40 -32.25
N ILE A 271 -22.16 14.34 -31.60
CA ILE A 271 -22.99 13.20 -31.19
C ILE A 271 -22.89 13.04 -29.68
N GLU A 272 -24.02 13.08 -28.98
CA GLU A 272 -24.06 12.87 -27.53
C GLU A 272 -24.09 11.37 -27.21
N LEU A 273 -23.17 10.92 -26.36
CA LEU A 273 -23.14 9.57 -25.80
C LEU A 273 -23.72 9.61 -24.40
N ASN A 274 -24.70 8.75 -24.16
CA ASN A 274 -25.19 8.46 -22.82
C ASN A 274 -24.26 7.45 -22.13
N GLN A 275 -24.34 7.36 -20.81
CA GLN A 275 -23.69 6.27 -20.08
C GLN A 275 -24.29 4.92 -20.51
N GLY A 276 -23.43 3.93 -20.79
CA GLY A 276 -23.83 2.61 -21.29
C GLY A 276 -23.60 2.44 -22.80
N GLU A 277 -24.34 1.53 -23.42
CA GLU A 277 -24.21 1.25 -24.86
C GLU A 277 -24.98 2.27 -25.70
N ASN A 278 -24.31 2.82 -26.71
CA ASN A 278 -24.82 3.82 -27.63
C ASN A 278 -24.70 3.28 -29.06
N ARG A 279 -25.81 3.20 -29.78
CA ARG A 279 -25.81 2.87 -31.20
C ARG A 279 -25.69 4.15 -32.02
N ILE A 280 -24.64 4.25 -32.81
CA ILE A 280 -24.27 5.44 -33.56
C ILE A 280 -24.47 5.18 -35.05
N VAL A 281 -25.13 6.13 -35.70
CA VAL A 281 -25.31 6.16 -37.16
C VAL A 281 -24.82 7.51 -37.66
N THR A 282 -23.83 7.50 -38.53
CA THR A 282 -23.25 8.70 -39.14
C THR A 282 -23.15 8.53 -40.64
N ASP A 283 -23.23 9.63 -41.36
CA ASP A 283 -23.23 9.68 -42.82
C ASP A 283 -21.98 10.44 -43.29
N PHE A 284 -21.21 9.84 -44.18
CA PHE A 284 -20.02 10.42 -44.81
C PHE A 284 -20.26 10.79 -46.29
N GLY A 285 -21.49 10.61 -46.79
CA GLY A 285 -21.83 10.75 -48.20
C GLY A 285 -21.30 9.59 -49.06
N PRO A 286 -21.67 9.51 -50.35
CA PRO A 286 -21.32 8.38 -51.21
C PRO A 286 -19.82 8.10 -51.26
N LEU A 287 -19.42 6.84 -51.08
CA LEU A 287 -18.02 6.42 -51.00
C LEU A 287 -17.68 5.34 -52.04
N GLU A 288 -16.52 5.45 -52.67
CA GLU A 288 -15.97 4.38 -53.51
C GLU A 288 -15.20 3.36 -52.66
N LEU A 289 -15.94 2.41 -52.09
CA LEU A 289 -15.40 1.41 -51.17
C LEU A 289 -15.01 0.10 -51.89
N GLN A 290 -13.91 -0.50 -51.44
CA GLN A 290 -13.55 -1.90 -51.74
C GLN A 290 -13.89 -2.79 -50.54
N LYS A 291 -14.22 -4.06 -50.76
CA LYS A 291 -14.51 -4.98 -49.66
C LYS A 291 -13.34 -5.07 -48.69
N GLY A 292 -13.59 -4.87 -47.40
CA GLY A 292 -12.53 -4.87 -46.39
C GLY A 292 -12.88 -4.16 -45.08
N SER A 293 -11.84 -3.97 -44.25
CA SER A 293 -11.93 -3.28 -42.97
C SER A 293 -11.51 -1.82 -43.09
N TYR A 294 -12.28 -0.93 -42.47
CA TYR A 294 -12.04 0.51 -42.42
C TYR A 294 -11.85 0.96 -40.97
N THR A 295 -11.04 2.01 -40.78
CA THR A 295 -10.84 2.61 -39.45
C THR A 295 -11.49 3.99 -39.41
N LEU A 296 -12.33 4.18 -38.41
CA LEU A 296 -12.96 5.43 -38.06
C LEU A 296 -12.32 5.97 -36.77
N GLU A 297 -11.73 7.16 -36.84
CA GLU A 297 -11.16 7.85 -35.69
C GLU A 297 -12.16 8.88 -35.16
N LEU A 298 -12.50 8.79 -33.88
CA LEU A 298 -13.43 9.67 -33.19
C LEU A 298 -12.65 10.54 -32.23
N THR A 299 -12.97 11.82 -32.14
CA THR A 299 -12.47 12.72 -31.08
C THR A 299 -13.61 13.06 -30.14
N LEU A 300 -13.41 12.83 -28.85
CA LEU A 300 -14.35 13.16 -27.79
C LEU A 300 -14.16 14.62 -27.32
N GLU A 301 -15.14 15.16 -26.61
CA GLU A 301 -15.12 16.54 -26.07
C GLU A 301 -13.95 16.80 -25.11
N ASN A 302 -13.44 15.76 -24.45
CA ASN A 302 -12.24 15.85 -23.60
C ASN A 302 -10.91 15.76 -24.39
N GLY A 303 -10.96 15.68 -25.72
CA GLY A 303 -9.79 15.54 -26.59
C GLY A 303 -9.28 14.11 -26.76
N GLU A 304 -9.95 13.11 -26.18
CA GLU A 304 -9.59 11.69 -26.32
C GLU A 304 -9.93 11.17 -27.72
N GLU A 305 -9.04 10.35 -28.29
CA GLU A 305 -9.24 9.71 -29.59
C GLU A 305 -9.63 8.23 -29.44
N VAL A 306 -10.75 7.85 -30.05
CA VAL A 306 -11.27 6.47 -30.04
C VAL A 306 -11.25 5.91 -31.47
N LYS A 307 -10.67 4.71 -31.64
CA LYS A 307 -10.65 4.00 -32.93
C LYS A 307 -11.79 2.98 -33.00
N VAL A 308 -12.53 3.03 -34.10
CA VAL A 308 -13.64 2.13 -34.41
C VAL A 308 -13.33 1.39 -35.71
N TYR A 309 -13.62 0.10 -35.73
CA TYR A 309 -13.44 -0.77 -36.89
C TYR A 309 -14.78 -1.06 -37.57
N LEU A 310 -14.83 -0.76 -38.86
CA LEU A 310 -16.00 -0.95 -39.70
C LEU A 310 -15.70 -1.99 -40.80
N ILE A 311 -16.73 -2.71 -41.23
CA ILE A 311 -16.65 -3.69 -42.32
C ILE A 311 -17.59 -3.27 -43.46
N TYR A 312 -17.09 -3.39 -44.69
CA TYR A 312 -17.86 -3.28 -45.93
C TYR A 312 -17.69 -4.54 -46.79
#